data_AF-A0A0G0ED34-F1
#
_entry.id   AF-A0A0G0ED34-F1
#
_cell.length_a   1.000
_cell.length_b   1.000
_cell.length_c   1.000
_cell.angle_alpha   90.00
_cell.angle_beta   90.00
_cell.angle_gamma   90.00
#
_symmetry.space_group_name_H-M   'P 1'
#
loop_
_entity.id
_entity.type
_entity.pdbx_description
1 polymer ?
#
loop_
_entity_poly.entity_id
_entity_poly.type
_entity_poly.pdbx_seq_one_letter_code
_entity_poly.pdbx_strand_id
1 'polypeptide(L)'
;MKPDRKIPQSVFILGLVSFFNDMASEMVYPIVPIFLTTILKVSTPIVGLIEGVAEATAAIGKFIFGYLSDKIGSRKPFVITGYSFSTISKILIGLAYSWPLVLLARFIDRLGKGVRTGARDSLLLQNTTKTFWLSSGV
;
A
#
# COMPACT_ATOMS: atom_id res chain seq x y z
N MET A 1 27.51 -3.71 -26.41
CA MET A 1 26.04 -3.69 -26.58
C MET A 1 25.53 -2.49 -25.78
N LYS A 2 24.84 -1.51 -26.39
CA LYS A 2 24.30 -0.37 -25.61
C LYS A 2 23.13 -0.89 -24.77
N PRO A 3 23.04 -0.62 -23.46
CA PRO A 3 21.87 -0.99 -22.69
C PRO A 3 20.65 -0.37 -23.34
N ASP A 4 19.70 -1.22 -23.75
CA ASP A 4 18.47 -0.78 -24.38
C ASP A 4 17.73 0.05 -23.32
N ARG A 5 17.61 1.37 -23.54
CA ARG A 5 17.11 2.34 -22.54
C ARG A 5 15.61 2.20 -22.23
N LYS A 6 14.97 1.11 -22.64
CA LYS A 6 13.54 0.89 -22.50
C LYS A 6 13.23 0.37 -21.11
N ILE A 7 12.45 1.14 -20.35
CA ILE A 7 11.93 0.71 -19.05
C ILE A 7 11.06 -0.54 -19.27
N PRO A 8 11.25 -1.62 -18.49
CA PRO A 8 10.40 -2.80 -18.61
C PRO A 8 8.92 -2.44 -18.39
N GLN A 9 8.03 -2.96 -19.24
CA GLN A 9 6.60 -2.66 -19.19
C GLN A 9 5.98 -2.91 -17.79
N SER A 10 6.42 -3.97 -17.11
CA SER A 10 6.01 -4.28 -15.73
C SER A 10 6.36 -3.16 -14.74
N VAL A 11 7.53 -2.54 -14.89
CA VAL A 11 7.98 -1.43 -14.03
C VAL A 11 7.13 -0.19 -14.29
N PHE A 12 6.83 0.11 -15.56
CA PHE A 12 5.96 1.23 -15.92
C PHE A 12 4.54 1.06 -15.36
N ILE A 13 3.93 -0.12 -15.55
CA ILE A 13 2.58 -0.42 -15.03
C ILE A 13 2.55 -0.36 -13.50
N LEU A 14 3.51 -1.00 -12.81
CA LEU A 14 3.58 -0.95 -11.34
C LEU A 14 3.85 0.47 -10.82
N GLY A 15 4.58 1.29 -11.57
CA GLY A 15 4.77 2.71 -11.31
C GLY A 15 3.44 3.46 -11.35
N LEU A 16 2.67 3.33 -12.44
CA LEU A 16 1.36 3.96 -12.57
C LEU A 16 0.38 3.52 -11.48
N VAL A 17 0.27 2.21 -11.23
CA VAL A 17 -0.65 1.69 -10.20
C VAL A 17 -0.31 2.24 -8.83
N SER A 18 0.98 2.31 -8.48
CA SER A 18 1.37 2.91 -7.20
C SER A 18 1.12 4.40 -7.15
N PHE A 19 1.43 5.12 -8.23
CA PHE A 19 1.21 6.55 -8.29
C PHE A 19 -0.25 6.90 -7.98
N PHE A 20 -1.19 6.25 -8.67
CA PHE A 20 -2.61 6.48 -8.41
C PHE A 20 -3.03 6.05 -7.00
N ASN A 21 -2.53 4.92 -6.52
CA ASN A 21 -2.85 4.48 -5.18
C ASN A 21 -2.34 5.45 -4.10
N ASP A 22 -1.09 5.89 -4.24
CA ASP A 22 -0.44 6.76 -3.26
C ASP A 22 -1.06 8.15 -3.31
N MET A 23 -1.34 8.68 -4.49
CA MET A 23 -2.13 9.91 -4.66
C MET A 23 -3.48 9.83 -3.93
N ALA A 24 -4.24 8.74 -4.14
CA ALA A 24 -5.51 8.55 -3.46
C ALA A 24 -5.35 8.44 -1.93
N SER A 25 -4.31 7.75 -1.45
CA SER A 25 -4.03 7.61 -0.02
C SER A 25 -3.62 8.94 0.63
N GLU A 26 -2.82 9.76 -0.05
CA GLU A 26 -2.39 11.07 0.44
C GLU A 26 -3.53 12.10 0.42
N MET A 27 -4.44 12.03 -0.55
CA MET A 27 -5.65 12.86 -0.55
C MET A 27 -6.56 12.54 0.65
N VAL A 28 -6.70 11.25 0.99
CA VAL A 28 -7.57 10.81 2.09
C VAL A 28 -6.95 11.11 3.47
N TYR A 29 -5.63 11.15 3.57
CA TYR A 29 -4.91 11.32 4.83
C TYR A 29 -5.35 12.54 5.66
N PRO A 30 -5.41 13.78 5.13
CA PRO A 30 -5.92 14.92 5.89
C PRO A 30 -7.44 14.93 6.02
N ILE A 31 -8.16 14.32 5.08
CA ILE A 31 -9.62 14.31 5.07
C ILE A 31 -10.18 13.47 6.23
N VAL A 32 -9.57 12.33 6.56
CA VAL A 32 -10.07 11.42 7.61
C VAL A 32 -10.12 12.07 9.00
N PRO A 33 -9.05 12.70 9.52
CA PRO A 33 -9.10 13.44 10.78
C PRO A 33 -10.14 14.55 10.78
N ILE A 34 -10.24 15.31 9.68
CA ILE A 34 -11.23 16.40 9.54
C ILE A 34 -12.64 15.81 9.58
N PHE A 35 -12.92 14.76 8.83
CA PHE A 35 -14.23 14.08 8.81
C PHE A 35 -14.63 13.57 10.20
N LEU A 36 -13.70 12.90 10.90
CA LEU A 36 -13.93 12.38 12.25
C LEU A 36 -14.28 13.49 13.26
N THR A 37 -13.56 14.61 13.21
CA THR A 37 -13.70 15.70 14.18
C THR A 37 -14.85 16.65 13.86
N THR A 38 -15.03 17.00 12.58
CA THR A 38 -16.00 18.03 12.17
C THR A 38 -17.38 17.45 11.89
N ILE A 39 -17.47 16.30 11.20
CA ILE A 39 -18.74 15.70 10.79
C ILE A 39 -19.22 14.71 11.85
N LEU A 40 -18.38 13.75 12.23
CA LEU A 40 -18.74 12.73 13.22
C LEU A 40 -18.59 13.22 14.67
N LYS A 41 -18.06 14.44 14.88
CA LYS A 41 -17.89 15.10 16.19
C LYS A 41 -17.17 14.24 17.23
N VAL A 42 -16.20 13.45 16.77
CA VAL A 42 -15.43 12.53 17.60
C VAL A 42 -14.30 13.28 18.29
N SER A 43 -13.97 12.88 19.52
CA SER A 43 -12.87 13.48 20.28
C SER A 43 -11.49 13.16 19.68
N THR A 44 -10.55 14.10 19.83
CA THR A 44 -9.17 13.98 19.33
C THR A 44 -8.44 12.71 19.78
N PRO A 45 -8.57 12.22 21.03
CA PRO A 45 -7.93 10.97 21.44
C PRO A 45 -8.33 9.75 20.60
N ILE A 46 -9.58 9.69 20.13
CA ILE A 46 -10.05 8.59 19.28
C ILE A 46 -9.42 8.68 17.88
N VAL A 47 -9.23 9.90 17.34
CA VAL A 47 -8.50 10.10 16.08
C VAL A 47 -7.07 9.58 16.23
N GLY A 48 -6.41 9.90 17.35
CA GLY A 48 -5.08 9.38 17.67
C GLY A 48 -5.04 7.85 17.78
N LEU A 49 -6.06 7.23 18.38
CA LEU A 49 -6.21 5.78 18.42
C LEU A 49 -6.33 5.17 17.02
N ILE A 50 -7.19 5.75 16.17
CA ILE A 50 -7.40 5.28 14.80
C ILE A 50 -6.10 5.35 14.01
N GLU A 51 -5.43 6.50 14.00
CA GLU A 51 -4.18 6.69 13.27
C GLU A 51 -3.03 5.85 13.85
N GLY A 52 -2.99 5.68 15.17
CA GLY A 52 -2.03 4.80 15.84
C GLY A 52 -2.19 3.34 15.44
N VAL A 53 -3.42 2.81 15.49
CA VAL A 53 -3.73 1.43 15.07
C VAL A 53 -3.42 1.25 13.59
N ALA A 54 -3.77 2.24 12.76
CA ALA A 54 -3.52 2.26 11.34
C ALA A 54 -2.01 2.12 11.06
N GLU A 55 -1.18 2.98 11.62
CA GLU A 55 0.25 2.99 11.32
C GLU A 55 0.99 1.79 11.95
N ALA A 56 0.59 1.35 13.15
CA ALA A 56 1.10 0.13 13.76
C ALA A 56 0.82 -1.10 12.88
N THR A 57 -0.40 -1.21 12.33
CA THR A 57 -0.79 -2.29 11.42
C THR A 57 0.06 -2.29 10.17
N ALA A 58 0.32 -1.12 9.58
CA ALA A 58 1.19 -1.01 8.40
C ALA A 58 2.63 -1.46 8.71
N ALA A 59 3.18 -1.01 9.84
CA ALA A 59 4.55 -1.35 10.25
C ALA A 59 4.71 -2.86 10.50
N ILE A 60 3.82 -3.45 11.30
CA ILE A 60 3.82 -4.89 11.60
C ILE A 60 3.59 -5.69 10.32
N GLY A 61 2.62 -5.27 9.50
CA GLY A 61 2.29 -5.93 8.23
C GLY A 61 3.47 -5.98 7.28
N LYS A 62 4.23 -4.89 7.11
CA LYS A 62 5.43 -4.88 6.27
C LYS A 62 6.44 -5.94 6.69
N PHE A 63 6.67 -6.09 7.99
CA PHE A 63 7.60 -7.09 8.52
C PHE A 63 7.12 -8.52 8.24
N ILE A 64 5.88 -8.84 8.60
CA ILE A 64 5.32 -10.19 8.48
C ILE A 64 5.18 -10.60 7.01
N PHE A 65 4.50 -9.77 6.21
CA PHE A 65 4.18 -10.11 4.82
C PHE A 65 5.37 -9.93 3.89
N GLY A 66 6.33 -9.07 4.21
CA GLY A 66 7.62 -9.01 3.53
C GLY A 66 8.35 -10.35 3.65
N TYR A 67 8.54 -10.83 4.88
CA TYR A 67 9.15 -12.14 5.13
C TYR A 67 8.39 -13.29 4.47
N LEU A 68 7.06 -13.30 4.60
CA LEU A 68 6.23 -14.37 4.04
C LEU A 68 6.28 -14.40 2.51
N SER A 69 6.23 -13.23 1.86
CA SER A 69 6.35 -13.08 0.41
C SER A 69 7.69 -13.60 -0.10
N ASP A 70 8.77 -13.34 0.62
CA ASP A 70 10.10 -13.84 0.24
C ASP A 70 10.23 -15.35 0.49
N LYS A 71 9.69 -15.87 1.60
CA LYS A 71 9.69 -17.30 1.90
C LYS A 71 8.90 -18.13 0.89
N ILE A 72 7.73 -17.64 0.45
CA ILE A 72 6.88 -18.33 -0.53
C ILE A 72 7.46 -18.23 -1.95
N GLY A 73 8.32 -17.24 -2.22
CA GLY A 73 8.93 -17.04 -3.53
C GLY A 73 7.97 -16.53 -4.61
N SER A 74 6.69 -16.31 -4.28
CA SER A 74 5.67 -15.75 -5.16
C SER A 74 5.16 -14.43 -4.61
N ARG A 75 5.39 -13.35 -5.36
CA ARG A 75 5.13 -11.96 -4.91
C ARG A 75 3.87 -11.35 -5.51
N LYS A 76 3.45 -11.82 -6.69
CA LYS A 76 2.29 -11.29 -7.42
C LYS A 76 0.98 -11.39 -6.62
N PRO A 77 0.68 -12.49 -5.90
CA PRO A 77 -0.53 -12.58 -5.09
C PRO A 77 -0.58 -11.55 -3.96
N PHE A 78 0.55 -11.31 -3.27
CA PHE A 78 0.64 -10.33 -2.20
C PHE A 78 0.36 -8.90 -2.71
N VAL A 79 0.92 -8.55 -3.87
CA VAL A 79 0.66 -7.24 -4.48
C VAL A 79 -0.82 -7.06 -4.82
N ILE A 80 -1.44 -8.06 -5.45
CA ILE A 80 -2.86 -8.00 -5.82
C ILE A 80 -3.74 -7.90 -4.58
N THR A 81 -3.57 -8.79 -3.60
CA THR A 81 -4.35 -8.80 -2.36
C THR A 81 -4.21 -7.49 -1.59
N GLY A 82 -2.99 -6.96 -1.48
CA GLY A 82 -2.78 -5.71 -0.77
C GLY A 82 -3.43 -4.50 -1.45
N TYR A 83 -3.43 -4.44 -2.79
CA TYR A 83 -4.20 -3.41 -3.51
C TYR A 83 -5.71 -3.59 -3.37
N SER A 84 -6.22 -4.82 -3.39
CA SER A 84 -7.65 -5.09 -3.16
C SER A 84 -8.10 -4.58 -1.80
N PHE A 85 -7.32 -4.80 -0.74
CA PHE A 85 -7.61 -4.25 0.59
C PHE A 85 -7.63 -2.71 0.59
N SER A 86 -6.64 -2.06 -0.04
CA SER A 86 -6.63 -0.60 -0.16
C SER A 86 -7.84 -0.05 -0.93
N THR A 87 -8.38 -0.77 -1.90
CA THR A 87 -9.60 -0.38 -2.63
C THR A 87 -10.84 -0.56 -1.76
N ILE A 88 -11.00 -1.72 -1.12
CA ILE A 88 -12.14 -2.01 -0.23
C ILE A 88 -12.20 -0.97 0.90
N SER A 89 -11.05 -0.62 1.48
CA SER A 89 -10.99 0.40 2.52
C SER A 89 -11.55 1.75 2.06
N LYS A 90 -11.19 2.22 0.86
CA LYS A 90 -11.68 3.50 0.34
C LYS A 90 -13.20 3.52 0.20
N ILE A 91 -13.78 2.39 -0.25
CA ILE A 91 -15.24 2.22 -0.31
C ILE A 91 -15.84 2.28 1.10
N LEU A 92 -15.25 1.58 2.08
CA LEU A 92 -15.71 1.60 3.47
C LEU A 92 -15.64 2.99 4.11
N ILE A 93 -14.59 3.78 3.84
CA ILE A 93 -14.48 5.16 4.29
C ILE A 93 -15.61 6.01 3.69
N GLY A 94 -15.90 5.84 2.39
CA GLY A 94 -17.00 6.56 1.73
C GLY A 94 -18.39 6.21 2.28
N LEU A 95 -18.55 5.04 2.89
CA LEU A 95 -19.80 4.58 3.52
C LEU A 95 -19.81 4.78 5.05
N ALA A 96 -18.80 5.44 5.61
CA ALA A 96 -18.65 5.53 7.06
C ALA A 96 -19.62 6.53 7.68
N TYR A 97 -20.52 6.05 8.54
CA TYR A 97 -21.41 6.90 9.36
C TYR A 97 -21.01 6.92 10.85
N SER A 98 -19.99 6.14 11.23
CA SER A 98 -19.51 6.03 12.61
C SER A 98 -18.00 5.81 12.65
N TRP A 99 -17.37 6.28 13.73
CA TRP A 99 -15.91 6.20 13.90
C TRP A 99 -15.35 4.76 13.95
N PRO A 100 -16.06 3.73 14.47
CA PRO A 100 -15.55 2.36 14.43
C PRO A 100 -15.43 1.82 13.01
N LEU A 101 -16.33 2.22 12.10
CA LEU A 101 -16.25 1.84 10.70
C LEU A 101 -15.05 2.51 10.01
N VAL A 102 -14.75 3.77 10.38
CA VAL A 102 -13.51 4.45 9.94
C VAL A 102 -12.28 3.71 10.47
N LEU A 103 -12.27 3.28 11.73
CA LEU A 103 -11.17 2.48 12.31
C LEU A 103 -10.95 1.20 11.52
N LEU A 104 -12.01 0.43 11.27
CA LEU A 104 -11.94 -0.80 10.48
C LEU A 104 -11.41 -0.53 9.07
N ALA A 105 -11.92 0.51 8.41
CA ALA A 105 -11.48 0.86 7.08
C ALA A 105 -9.99 1.25 7.07
N ARG A 106 -9.53 2.08 8.02
CA ARG A 106 -8.12 2.47 8.16
C ARG A 106 -7.23 1.27 8.43
N PHE A 107 -7.66 0.35 9.29
CA PHE A 107 -6.97 -0.91 9.53
C PHE A 107 -6.79 -1.71 8.23
N ILE A 108 -7.86 -1.89 7.44
CA ILE A 108 -7.81 -2.62 6.16
C ILE A 108 -6.88 -1.92 5.15
N ASP A 109 -6.92 -0.59 5.03
CA ASP A 109 -6.01 0.15 4.13
C ASP A 109 -4.54 -0.12 4.49
N ARG A 110 -4.24 -0.06 5.79
CA ARG A 110 -2.87 -0.17 6.29
C ARG A 110 -2.36 -1.60 6.27
N LEU A 111 -3.24 -2.57 6.51
CA LEU A 111 -2.96 -3.98 6.28
C LEU A 111 -2.64 -4.21 4.80
N GLY A 112 -3.46 -3.67 3.88
CA GLY A 112 -3.20 -3.72 2.44
C GLY A 112 -1.84 -3.15 2.04
N LYS A 113 -1.50 -1.96 2.58
CA LYS A 113 -0.18 -1.34 2.41
C LYS A 113 0.94 -2.26 2.94
N GLY A 114 0.78 -2.83 4.13
CA GLY A 114 1.73 -3.77 4.72
C GLY A 114 1.99 -5.00 3.85
N VAL A 115 0.92 -5.59 3.30
CA VAL A 115 0.97 -6.78 2.44
C VAL A 115 1.68 -6.50 1.11
N ARG A 116 1.36 -5.39 0.43
CA ARG A 116 1.87 -5.13 -0.93
C ARG A 116 3.27 -4.52 -0.97
N THR A 117 3.70 -3.76 0.04
CA THR A 117 4.90 -2.90 -0.07
C THR A 117 6.16 -3.74 -0.34
N GLY A 118 6.51 -4.68 0.55
CA GLY A 118 7.71 -5.49 0.37
C GLY A 118 7.67 -6.36 -0.89
N ALA A 119 6.51 -6.98 -1.18
CA ALA A 119 6.34 -7.79 -2.38
C ALA A 119 6.51 -6.99 -3.68
N ARG A 120 5.97 -5.76 -3.72
CA ARG A 120 6.08 -4.85 -4.87
C ARG A 120 7.52 -4.41 -5.08
N ASP A 121 8.21 -3.97 -4.04
CA ASP A 121 9.57 -3.45 -4.15
C ASP A 121 10.52 -4.54 -4.64
N SER A 122 10.38 -5.76 -4.11
CA SER A 122 11.17 -6.90 -4.56
C SER A 122 10.81 -7.36 -5.98
N LEU A 123 9.57 -7.20 -6.44
CA LEU A 123 9.18 -7.42 -7.85
C LEU A 123 9.80 -6.39 -8.79
N LEU A 124 9.84 -5.12 -8.39
CA LEU A 124 10.51 -4.07 -9.16
C LEU A 124 12.00 -4.36 -9.31
N LEU A 125 12.66 -4.74 -8.20
CA LEU A 125 14.07 -5.13 -8.22
C LEU A 125 14.34 -6.31 -9.16
N GLN A 126 13.51 -7.36 -9.13
CA GLN A 126 13.69 -8.51 -10.04
C GLN A 126 13.60 -8.13 -11.53
N ASN A 127 12.68 -7.23 -11.89
CA ASN A 127 12.48 -6.83 -13.28
C ASN A 127 13.56 -5.86 -13.80
N THR A 128 14.12 -5.03 -12.91
CA THR A 128 15.22 -4.12 -13.27
C THR A 128 16.57 -4.85 -13.30
N THR A 129 16.85 -5.71 -12.32
CA THR A 129 18.15 -6.39 -12.17
C THR A 129 18.40 -7.45 -13.25
N LYS A 130 17.40 -8.23 -13.68
CA LYS A 130 17.56 -9.16 -14.82
C LYS A 130 18.01 -8.43 -16.10
N THR A 131 17.44 -7.26 -16.37
CA THR A 131 17.79 -6.44 -17.53
C THR A 131 19.18 -5.83 -17.39
N PHE A 132 19.55 -5.39 -16.18
CA PHE A 132 20.85 -4.80 -15.91
C PHE A 132 21.98 -5.81 -16.15
N TRP A 133 21.97 -6.96 -15.48
CA TRP A 133 23.04 -7.98 -15.59
C TRP A 133 23.19 -8.54 -16.99
N LEU A 134 22.08 -8.85 -17.67
CA LEU A 134 22.10 -9.33 -19.06
C LEU A 134 22.63 -8.28 -20.05
N SER A 135 22.51 -6.98 -19.75
CA SER A 135 23.04 -5.90 -20.61
C SER A 135 24.46 -5.47 -20.26
N SER A 136 24.90 -5.68 -19.00
CA SER A 136 26.21 -5.27 -18.51
C SER A 136 27.34 -6.28 -18.79
N GLY A 137 27.02 -7.45 -19.36
CA GLY A 137 28.03 -8.39 -19.86
C GLY A 137 28.96 -8.96 -18.78
N VAL A 138 28.47 -9.09 -17.55
CA VAL A 138 29.13 -9.79 -16.44
C VAL A 138 28.38 -11.09 -16.19
#